data_AF-M3GX57-F1
#
_entry.id   AF-M3GX57-F1
#
_cell.length_a   1.000
_cell.length_b   1.000
_cell.length_c   1.000
_cell.angle_alpha   90.00
_cell.angle_beta   90.00
_cell.angle_gamma   90.00
#
_symmetry.space_group_name_H-M   'P 1'
#
loop_
_entity.id
_entity.type
_entity.pdbx_description
1 polymer ?
#
loop_
_entity_poly.entity_id
_entity_poly.type
_entity_poly.pdbx_seq_one_letter_code
_entity_poly.pdbx_strand_id
1 'polypeptide(L)'
;MNLSGANFPENGKPFFQGDFQEEHSSMENEILNRFADLFAGEVISGGEVVVGQTQNTINVSETVAYDSDGKRVVIPVQNGIVITRQNSDSVVVLRHRFQNENSPYLDSTGYANTYRRNSFEVLFKESAEDGDISLFKIRSLMGTVSILDDMRSFRRVKEENIRDNSITNTKLVSDIKIGSLGSLISRFSGSLRISVVAALNALANWLTAEEGARQSGDTSLQNQINGLGSIFAPINHSHSGFASVYVIVHDGPSANFTNVPNANGVIVVYRISCGPSGGQGYSIHGAGIGGIAPIGGLLFGVAARAGGSWVATTG
;
A
#
# COMPACT_ATOMS: atom_id res chain seq x y z
N MET A 1 -82.01 -17.48 6.16
CA MET A 1 -80.82 -17.36 5.30
C MET A 1 -79.69 -16.98 6.23
N ASN A 2 -78.80 -17.93 6.56
CA ASN A 2 -77.68 -17.66 7.47
C ASN A 2 -76.67 -16.79 6.71
N LEU A 3 -76.24 -15.69 7.32
CA LEU A 3 -75.11 -14.91 6.81
C LEU A 3 -73.89 -15.84 6.75
N SER A 4 -73.29 -15.98 5.57
CA SER A 4 -72.08 -16.81 5.42
C SER A 4 -70.95 -16.21 6.25
N GLY A 5 -70.40 -17.00 7.17
CA GLY A 5 -69.34 -16.55 8.07
C GLY A 5 -69.83 -15.74 9.27
N ALA A 6 -71.09 -15.95 9.70
CA ALA A 6 -71.56 -15.54 11.02
C ALA A 6 -71.71 -16.75 11.94
N ASN A 7 -71.15 -16.68 13.15
CA ASN A 7 -71.28 -17.72 14.17
C ASN A 7 -72.62 -17.57 14.88
N PHE A 8 -73.62 -18.31 14.41
CA PHE A 8 -74.95 -18.32 15.02
C PHE A 8 -74.94 -19.10 16.34
N PRO A 9 -75.65 -18.64 17.38
CA PRO A 9 -75.80 -19.39 18.62
C PRO A 9 -76.39 -20.79 18.37
N GLU A 10 -75.69 -21.84 18.81
CA GLU A 10 -76.12 -23.24 18.61
C GLU A 10 -77.46 -23.58 19.27
N ASN A 11 -77.85 -22.80 20.28
CA ASN A 11 -79.11 -22.95 21.01
C ASN A 11 -80.33 -22.30 20.31
N GLY A 12 -80.19 -21.87 19.06
CA GLY A 12 -81.27 -21.26 18.28
C GLY A 12 -81.71 -19.88 18.77
N LYS A 13 -80.90 -19.23 19.62
CA LYS A 13 -81.15 -17.85 20.05
C LYS A 13 -80.93 -16.86 18.90
N PRO A 14 -81.61 -15.69 18.93
CA PRO A 14 -81.37 -14.64 17.95
C PRO A 14 -79.91 -14.20 17.93
N PHE A 15 -79.43 -13.80 16.76
CA PHE A 15 -78.11 -13.19 16.59
C PHE A 15 -78.18 -11.71 17.02
N PHE A 16 -77.38 -11.34 18.01
CA PHE A 16 -77.33 -9.98 18.56
C PHE A 16 -76.09 -9.23 18.10
N GLN A 17 -76.11 -7.91 18.30
CA GLN A 17 -74.96 -7.05 18.00
C GLN A 17 -73.69 -7.49 18.74
N GLY A 18 -73.83 -8.02 19.97
CA GLY A 18 -72.69 -8.51 20.75
C GLY A 18 -72.03 -9.74 20.11
N ASP A 19 -72.82 -10.65 19.55
CA ASP A 19 -72.29 -11.84 18.86
C ASP A 19 -71.48 -11.43 17.62
N PHE A 20 -71.96 -10.44 16.87
CA PHE A 20 -71.22 -9.85 15.74
C PHE A 20 -69.92 -9.18 16.17
N GLN A 21 -69.93 -8.45 17.29
CA GLN A 21 -68.73 -7.78 17.81
C GLN A 21 -67.67 -8.80 18.24
N GLU A 22 -68.07 -9.83 18.98
CA GLU A 22 -67.16 -10.87 19.46
C GLU A 22 -66.54 -11.65 18.30
N GLU A 23 -67.34 -12.03 17.31
CA GLU A 23 -66.86 -12.71 16.11
C GLU A 23 -65.85 -11.85 15.33
N HIS A 24 -66.14 -10.56 15.13
CA HIS A 24 -65.24 -9.66 14.43
C HIS A 24 -63.92 -9.48 15.18
N SER A 25 -63.97 -9.30 16.50
CA SER A 25 -62.78 -9.22 17.35
C SER A 25 -61.97 -10.51 17.36
N SER A 26 -62.64 -11.68 17.37
CA SER A 26 -61.95 -12.97 17.29
C SER A 26 -61.23 -13.14 15.95
N MET A 27 -61.89 -12.77 14.84
CA MET A 27 -61.30 -12.84 13.50
C MET A 27 -60.12 -11.86 13.35
N GLU A 28 -60.26 -10.64 13.87
CA GLU A 28 -59.19 -9.64 13.91
C GLU A 28 -57.97 -10.19 14.69
N ASN A 29 -58.19 -10.70 15.90
CA ASN A 29 -57.13 -11.30 16.71
C ASN A 29 -56.44 -12.48 16.01
N GLU A 30 -57.20 -13.33 15.32
CA GLU A 30 -56.61 -14.45 14.57
C GLU A 30 -55.71 -13.95 13.43
N ILE A 31 -56.14 -12.93 12.69
CA ILE A 31 -55.34 -12.31 11.64
C ILE A 31 -54.06 -11.71 12.23
N LEU A 32 -54.17 -10.99 13.35
CA LEU A 32 -53.01 -10.39 14.04
C LEU A 32 -52.03 -11.46 14.52
N ASN A 33 -52.52 -12.53 15.13
CA ASN A 33 -51.69 -13.65 15.58
C ASN A 33 -50.96 -14.30 14.39
N ARG A 34 -51.64 -14.59 13.27
CA ARG A 34 -50.99 -15.14 12.07
C ARG A 34 -49.88 -14.22 11.53
N PHE A 35 -50.09 -12.91 11.55
CA PHE A 35 -49.06 -11.96 11.14
C PHE A 35 -47.90 -11.90 12.13
N ALA A 36 -48.19 -11.88 13.42
CA ALA A 36 -47.20 -11.88 14.49
C ALA A 36 -46.40 -13.18 14.52
N ASP A 37 -47.00 -14.32 14.18
CA ASP A 37 -46.30 -15.61 14.05
C ASP A 37 -45.29 -15.58 12.91
N LEU A 38 -45.58 -14.88 11.80
CA LEU A 38 -44.75 -14.85 10.60
C LEU A 38 -43.69 -13.75 10.58
N PHE A 39 -44.04 -12.56 11.03
CA PHE A 39 -43.24 -11.35 10.86
C PHE A 39 -42.86 -10.71 12.20
N ALA A 40 -41.70 -10.06 12.22
CA ALA A 40 -41.26 -9.16 13.27
C ALA A 40 -40.94 -7.79 12.67
N GLY A 41 -41.02 -6.74 13.48
CA GLY A 41 -40.80 -5.36 13.05
C GLY A 41 -42.00 -4.72 12.36
N GLU A 42 -41.90 -3.43 12.13
CA GLU A 42 -43.03 -2.54 11.85
C GLU A 42 -42.92 -1.93 10.45
N VAL A 43 -41.75 -1.37 10.12
CA VAL A 43 -41.53 -0.58 8.90
C VAL A 43 -41.24 -1.48 7.70
N ILE A 44 -42.10 -1.48 6.68
CA ILE A 44 -41.85 -2.22 5.43
C ILE A 44 -40.87 -1.46 4.54
N SER A 45 -41.09 -0.15 4.40
CA SER A 45 -40.31 0.70 3.51
C SER A 45 -40.38 2.17 3.93
N GLY A 46 -39.29 2.90 3.68
CA GLY A 46 -39.23 4.34 3.92
C GLY A 46 -38.99 4.70 5.39
N GLY A 47 -39.66 5.74 5.88
CA GLY A 47 -39.49 6.22 7.26
C GLY A 47 -38.21 7.00 7.51
N GLU A 48 -37.46 7.32 6.45
CA GLU A 48 -36.26 8.14 6.55
C GLU A 48 -36.62 9.56 7.01
N VAL A 49 -35.90 10.03 8.02
CA VAL A 49 -36.02 11.38 8.59
C VAL A 49 -34.78 12.18 8.21
N VAL A 50 -34.99 13.30 7.53
CA VAL A 50 -33.92 14.24 7.16
C VAL A 50 -34.18 15.61 7.76
N VAL A 51 -33.11 16.37 7.99
CA VAL A 51 -33.23 17.75 8.49
C VAL A 51 -33.92 18.63 7.45
N GLY A 52 -34.90 19.41 7.88
CA GLY A 52 -35.64 20.33 7.03
C GLY A 52 -34.84 21.60 6.69
N GLN A 53 -35.32 22.37 5.71
CA GLN A 53 -34.63 23.59 5.27
C GLN A 53 -34.83 24.79 6.21
N THR A 54 -35.87 24.76 7.04
CA THR A 54 -36.18 25.81 8.02
C THR A 54 -35.81 25.35 9.43
N GLN A 55 -35.58 26.32 10.33
CA GLN A 55 -35.19 26.02 11.72
C GLN A 55 -36.19 25.09 12.41
N ASN A 56 -35.69 24.14 13.19
CA ASN A 56 -36.49 23.15 13.92
C ASN A 56 -37.49 22.37 13.07
N THR A 57 -37.18 22.10 11.80
CA THR A 57 -38.01 21.23 10.97
C THR A 57 -37.29 19.97 10.51
N ILE A 58 -38.08 18.93 10.21
CA ILE A 58 -37.64 17.71 9.55
C ILE A 58 -38.53 17.42 8.34
N ASN A 59 -38.03 16.59 7.44
CA ASN A 59 -38.82 15.94 6.41
C ASN A 59 -38.84 14.44 6.67
N VAL A 60 -39.97 13.80 6.36
CA VAL A 60 -40.16 12.35 6.46
C VAL A 60 -40.51 11.83 5.08
N SER A 61 -39.76 10.84 4.62
CA SER A 61 -40.03 10.14 3.36
C SER A 61 -41.36 9.39 3.39
N GLU A 62 -41.86 9.00 2.21
CA GLU A 62 -43.00 8.11 2.14
C GLU A 62 -42.74 6.86 2.97
N THR A 63 -43.68 6.50 3.85
CA THR A 63 -43.50 5.41 4.81
C THR A 63 -44.66 4.44 4.74
N VAL A 64 -44.33 3.15 4.63
CA VAL A 64 -45.28 2.06 4.75
C VAL A 64 -44.86 1.21 5.94
N ALA A 65 -45.74 1.07 6.92
CA ALA A 65 -45.49 0.32 8.14
C ALA A 65 -46.78 -0.36 8.65
N TYR A 66 -46.66 -1.11 9.74
CA TYR A 66 -47.78 -1.62 10.51
C TYR A 66 -47.58 -1.29 11.98
N ASP A 67 -48.64 -0.88 12.67
CA ASP A 67 -48.60 -0.70 14.12
C ASP A 67 -48.75 -2.04 14.86
N SER A 68 -48.72 -2.00 16.20
CA SER A 68 -48.89 -3.16 17.08
C SER A 68 -50.25 -3.84 16.93
N ASP A 69 -51.28 -3.08 16.50
CA ASP A 69 -52.62 -3.59 16.20
C ASP A 69 -52.71 -4.12 14.75
N GLY A 70 -51.59 -4.26 14.04
CA GLY A 70 -51.53 -4.72 12.66
C GLY A 70 -52.22 -3.82 11.64
N LYS A 71 -52.54 -2.58 11.98
CA LYS A 71 -53.11 -1.61 11.05
C LYS A 71 -52.02 -1.10 10.13
N ARG A 72 -52.29 -1.13 8.82
CA ARG A 72 -51.36 -0.62 7.82
C ARG A 72 -51.28 0.90 7.89
N VAL A 73 -50.10 1.39 8.25
CA VAL A 73 -49.72 2.80 8.25
C VAL A 73 -49.16 3.18 6.89
N VAL A 74 -49.76 4.17 6.24
CA VAL A 74 -49.24 4.75 5.00
C VAL A 74 -49.19 6.25 5.16
N ILE A 75 -47.97 6.79 5.15
CA ILE A 75 -47.73 8.23 5.25
C ILE A 75 -47.05 8.68 3.95
N PRO A 76 -47.64 9.59 3.18
CA PRO A 76 -46.98 10.17 2.01
C PRO A 76 -45.78 11.03 2.46
N VAL A 77 -44.94 11.46 1.52
CA VAL A 77 -43.83 12.39 1.84
C VAL A 77 -44.37 13.62 2.58
N GLN A 78 -43.77 13.92 3.74
CA GLN A 78 -44.08 15.10 4.54
C GLN A 78 -42.85 15.98 4.66
N ASN A 79 -42.98 17.26 4.28
CA ASN A 79 -41.88 18.22 4.32
C ASN A 79 -42.17 19.33 5.32
N GLY A 80 -41.13 19.85 5.97
CA GLY A 80 -41.20 21.01 6.86
C GLY A 80 -41.99 20.76 8.14
N ILE A 81 -41.99 19.52 8.66
CA ILE A 81 -42.66 19.19 9.92
C ILE A 81 -41.94 19.89 11.06
N VAL A 82 -42.66 20.74 11.80
CA VAL A 82 -42.11 21.47 12.95
C VAL A 82 -41.94 20.54 14.14
N ILE A 83 -40.73 20.49 14.69
CA ILE A 83 -40.43 19.75 15.91
C ILE A 83 -41.12 20.45 17.08
N THR A 84 -42.05 19.74 17.72
CA THR A 84 -42.83 20.26 18.86
C THR A 84 -42.01 20.30 20.15
N ARG A 85 -41.09 19.35 20.35
CA ARG A 85 -40.17 19.30 21.50
C ARG A 85 -38.82 19.94 21.17
N GLN A 86 -38.82 21.27 21.07
CA GLN A 86 -37.61 22.05 20.77
C GLN A 86 -36.63 22.08 21.95
N ASN A 87 -35.35 22.30 21.67
CA ASN A 87 -34.27 22.35 22.67
C ASN A 87 -34.14 21.06 23.51
N SER A 88 -34.45 19.91 22.91
CA SER A 88 -34.42 18.60 23.56
C SER A 88 -34.13 17.48 22.57
N ASP A 89 -33.75 16.32 23.11
CA ASP A 89 -33.73 15.06 22.37
C ASP A 89 -35.14 14.50 22.30
N SER A 90 -35.54 14.02 21.12
CA SER A 90 -36.86 13.43 20.88
C SER A 90 -36.78 12.22 19.97
N VAL A 91 -37.72 11.29 20.13
CA VAL A 91 -37.99 10.21 19.19
C VAL A 91 -39.09 10.68 18.25
N VAL A 92 -38.81 10.59 16.94
CA VAL A 92 -39.79 10.78 15.88
C VAL A 92 -40.54 9.46 15.73
N VAL A 93 -41.86 9.50 15.94
CA VAL A 93 -42.72 8.32 15.86
C VAL A 93 -43.89 8.55 14.91
N LEU A 94 -44.38 7.47 14.30
CA LEU A 94 -45.66 7.46 13.62
C LEU A 94 -46.69 6.86 14.56
N ARG A 95 -47.83 7.54 14.72
CA ARG A 95 -48.93 7.03 15.54
C ARG A 95 -50.23 7.01 14.76
N HIS A 96 -50.99 5.93 14.94
CA HIS A 96 -52.36 5.84 14.46
C HIS A 96 -53.26 6.81 15.21
N ARG A 97 -54.15 7.46 14.45
CA ARG A 97 -55.18 8.34 14.96
C ARG A 97 -56.46 8.15 14.15
N PHE A 98 -57.59 8.17 14.84
CA PHE A 98 -58.89 8.25 14.16
C PHE A 98 -59.20 9.68 13.76
N GLN A 99 -59.59 9.86 12.50
CA GLN A 99 -60.17 11.09 12.00
C GLN A 99 -61.64 10.85 11.69
N ASN A 100 -62.51 11.77 12.12
CA ASN A 100 -63.93 11.69 11.82
C ASN A 100 -64.17 12.19 10.39
N GLU A 101 -64.96 11.44 9.62
CA GLU A 101 -65.40 11.79 8.27
C GLU A 101 -66.92 11.66 8.21
N ASN A 102 -67.59 12.71 7.75
CA ASN A 102 -69.04 12.68 7.60
C ASN A 102 -69.42 12.02 6.28
N SER A 103 -70.37 11.09 6.35
CA SER A 103 -71.01 10.46 5.21
C SER A 103 -71.57 11.53 4.27
N PRO A 104 -71.35 11.42 2.95
CA PRO A 104 -72.04 12.26 1.98
C PRO A 104 -73.54 11.91 1.88
N TYR A 105 -73.97 10.77 2.46
CA TYR A 105 -75.36 10.32 2.49
C TYR A 105 -75.98 10.52 3.86
N LEU A 106 -77.18 11.10 3.87
CA LEU A 106 -78.03 11.25 5.06
C LEU A 106 -78.75 9.94 5.37
N ASP A 107 -78.98 9.68 6.64
CA ASP A 107 -79.79 8.56 7.11
C ASP A 107 -81.30 8.86 6.95
N SER A 108 -82.15 7.91 7.37
CA SER A 108 -83.61 8.04 7.32
C SER A 108 -84.18 9.14 8.23
N THR A 109 -83.35 9.74 9.09
CA THR A 109 -83.71 10.85 9.98
C THR A 109 -83.19 12.20 9.48
N GLY A 110 -82.50 12.23 8.34
CA GLY A 110 -81.97 13.44 7.70
C GLY A 110 -80.61 13.89 8.24
N TYR A 111 -79.93 13.06 9.03
CA TYR A 111 -78.60 13.36 9.58
C TYR A 111 -77.50 12.57 8.86
N ALA A 112 -76.32 13.16 8.71
CA ALA A 112 -75.17 12.47 8.14
C ALA A 112 -74.56 11.55 9.18
N ASN A 113 -74.29 10.29 8.80
CA ASN A 113 -73.50 9.39 9.64
C ASN A 113 -72.06 9.88 9.73
N THR A 114 -71.47 9.89 10.92
CA THR A 114 -70.04 10.16 11.09
C THR A 114 -69.29 8.84 11.23
N TYR A 115 -68.35 8.58 10.33
CA TYR A 115 -67.48 7.42 10.37
C TYR A 115 -66.12 7.80 10.94
N ARG A 116 -65.46 6.84 11.59
CA ARG A 116 -64.05 6.96 11.95
C ARG A 116 -63.20 6.36 10.84
N ARG A 117 -62.26 7.14 10.33
CA ARG A 117 -61.29 6.71 9.34
C ARG A 117 -59.89 6.65 9.96
N ASN A 118 -59.12 5.65 9.54
CA ASN A 118 -57.72 5.54 9.92
C ASN A 118 -56.93 6.70 9.32
N SER A 119 -56.20 7.41 10.17
CA SER A 119 -55.25 8.45 9.84
C SER A 119 -53.99 8.23 10.66
N PHE A 120 -52.92 8.91 10.29
CA PHE A 120 -51.62 8.74 10.90
C PHE A 120 -50.92 10.09 11.02
N GLU A 121 -50.24 10.30 12.13
CA GLU A 121 -49.52 11.54 12.40
C GLU A 121 -48.09 11.26 12.84
N VAL A 122 -47.20 12.21 12.51
CA VAL A 122 -45.81 12.22 12.98
C VAL A 122 -45.77 12.99 14.28
N LEU A 123 -45.23 12.37 15.33
CA LEU A 123 -45.11 12.95 16.66
C LEU A 123 -43.66 12.98 17.12
N PHE A 124 -43.36 13.92 18.03
CA PHE A 124 -42.06 14.04 18.69
C PHE A 124 -42.23 13.78 20.17
N LYS A 125 -41.66 12.68 20.65
CA LYS A 125 -41.83 12.24 22.04
C LYS A 125 -40.50 12.11 22.76
N GLU A 126 -40.53 12.09 24.08
CA GLU A 126 -39.33 11.79 24.89
C GLU A 126 -38.89 10.33 24.73
N SER A 127 -39.86 9.43 24.67
CA SER A 127 -39.70 8.00 24.45
C SER A 127 -40.89 7.47 23.64
N ALA A 128 -40.70 6.35 22.96
CA ALA A 128 -41.78 5.67 22.25
C ALA A 128 -42.67 4.92 23.25
N GLU A 129 -43.98 4.94 23.00
CA GLU A 129 -44.98 4.16 23.75
C GLU A 129 -45.46 2.96 22.93
N ASP A 130 -46.25 2.10 23.57
CA ASP A 130 -46.94 1.02 22.86
C ASP A 130 -47.88 1.59 21.77
N GLY A 131 -47.83 0.99 20.59
CA GLY A 131 -48.52 1.47 19.38
C GLY A 131 -47.81 2.61 18.62
N ASP A 132 -46.68 3.12 19.10
CA ASP A 132 -45.86 4.08 18.36
C ASP A 132 -44.84 3.35 17.47
N ILE A 133 -44.83 3.66 16.17
CA ILE A 133 -43.81 3.15 15.25
C ILE A 133 -42.62 4.12 15.26
N SER A 134 -41.50 3.67 15.83
CA SER A 134 -40.32 4.52 15.97
C SER A 134 -39.56 4.68 14.66
N LEU A 135 -39.20 5.91 14.32
CA LEU A 135 -38.40 6.22 13.13
C LEU A 135 -36.95 6.56 13.51
N PHE A 136 -36.74 7.73 14.12
CA PHE A 136 -35.39 8.21 14.43
C PHE A 136 -35.37 8.91 15.77
N LYS A 137 -34.22 8.81 16.46
CA LYS A 137 -33.89 9.72 17.55
C LYS A 137 -33.23 10.95 16.96
N ILE A 138 -33.72 12.13 17.35
CA ILE A 138 -33.24 13.42 16.88
C ILE A 138 -32.92 14.33 18.06
N ARG A 139 -32.09 15.33 17.81
CA ARG A 139 -31.78 16.43 18.72
C ARG A 139 -32.14 17.74 18.05
N SER A 140 -32.97 18.55 18.71
CA SER A 140 -33.21 19.94 18.32
C SER A 140 -32.59 20.83 19.37
N LEU A 141 -31.64 21.70 18.99
CA LEU A 141 -31.02 22.69 19.86
C LEU A 141 -30.88 24.01 19.12
N MET A 142 -31.45 25.09 19.70
CA MET A 142 -31.29 26.46 19.22
C MET A 142 -31.59 26.65 17.72
N GLY A 143 -32.58 25.96 17.18
CA GLY A 143 -32.97 26.05 15.77
C GLY A 143 -32.28 25.02 14.85
N THR A 144 -31.23 24.34 15.32
CA THR A 144 -30.52 23.29 14.57
C THR A 144 -31.04 21.91 14.95
N VAL A 145 -31.21 21.07 13.94
CA VAL A 145 -31.64 19.67 14.11
C VAL A 145 -30.49 18.75 13.73
N SER A 146 -30.28 17.69 14.52
CA SER A 146 -29.33 16.62 14.23
C SER A 146 -30.01 15.27 14.38
N ILE A 147 -29.78 14.39 13.41
CA ILE A 147 -30.20 12.98 13.49
C ILE A 147 -29.19 12.25 14.36
N LEU A 148 -29.66 11.54 15.39
CA LEU A 148 -28.81 10.82 16.33
C LEU A 148 -28.73 9.34 15.95
N ASP A 149 -29.87 8.63 16.02
CA ASP A 149 -29.94 7.18 15.86
C ASP A 149 -31.12 6.80 14.96
N ASP A 150 -30.93 5.78 14.11
CA ASP A 150 -32.01 5.10 13.40
C ASP A 150 -32.70 4.12 14.36
N MET A 151 -34.00 4.31 14.54
CA MET A 151 -34.82 3.53 15.47
C MET A 151 -35.85 2.66 14.73
N ARG A 152 -35.82 2.65 13.39
CA ARG A 152 -36.75 1.86 12.58
C ARG A 152 -36.51 0.38 12.79
N SER A 153 -37.58 -0.31 13.17
CA SER A 153 -37.63 -1.77 13.14
C SER A 153 -38.16 -2.23 11.79
N PHE A 154 -37.26 -2.55 10.85
CA PHE A 154 -37.67 -3.02 9.52
C PHE A 154 -38.37 -4.38 9.61
N ARG A 155 -39.51 -4.46 8.95
CA ARG A 155 -40.35 -5.65 8.94
C ARG A 155 -39.66 -6.78 8.19
N ARG A 156 -39.51 -7.90 8.87
CA ARG A 156 -38.79 -9.09 8.41
C ARG A 156 -39.54 -10.36 8.80
N VAL A 157 -39.34 -11.43 8.05
CA VAL A 157 -39.79 -12.76 8.46
C VAL A 157 -39.02 -13.17 9.71
N LYS A 158 -39.70 -13.70 10.72
CA LYS A 158 -39.03 -14.17 11.94
C LYS A 158 -38.04 -15.29 11.63
N GLU A 159 -36.90 -15.28 12.32
CA GLU A 159 -35.83 -16.25 12.11
C GLU A 159 -36.30 -17.69 12.33
N GLU A 160 -37.18 -17.93 13.30
CA GLU A 160 -37.79 -19.24 13.58
C GLU A 160 -38.60 -19.81 12.39
N ASN A 161 -39.07 -18.96 11.48
CA ASN A 161 -39.77 -19.38 10.26
C ASN A 161 -38.83 -19.63 9.07
N ILE A 162 -37.55 -19.28 9.20
CA ILE A 162 -36.54 -19.51 8.17
C ILE A 162 -35.88 -20.86 8.45
N ARG A 163 -36.25 -21.88 7.67
CA ARG A 163 -35.61 -23.20 7.77
C ARG A 163 -34.15 -23.16 7.31
N ASP A 164 -33.32 -23.99 7.92
CA ASP A 164 -31.95 -24.22 7.46
C ASP A 164 -31.92 -24.56 5.97
N ASN A 165 -30.96 -23.97 5.24
CA ASN A 165 -30.78 -24.13 3.79
C ASN A 165 -31.97 -23.69 2.90
N SER A 166 -32.96 -22.95 3.43
CA SER A 166 -34.11 -22.47 2.63
C SER A 166 -33.78 -21.30 1.69
N ILE A 167 -32.75 -20.52 2.02
CA ILE A 167 -32.21 -19.44 1.20
C ILE A 167 -30.97 -19.95 0.47
N THR A 168 -31.14 -20.27 -0.81
CA THR A 168 -30.04 -20.65 -1.71
C THR A 168 -29.48 -19.40 -2.40
N ASN A 169 -28.20 -19.43 -2.78
CA ASN A 169 -27.53 -18.32 -3.50
C ASN A 169 -28.26 -17.86 -4.77
N THR A 170 -29.08 -18.72 -5.38
CA THR A 170 -29.91 -18.38 -6.54
C THR A 170 -31.06 -17.42 -6.22
N LYS A 171 -31.52 -17.36 -4.96
CA LYS A 171 -32.60 -16.49 -4.50
C LYS A 171 -32.10 -15.15 -3.92
N LEU A 172 -30.78 -14.94 -3.89
CA LEU A 172 -30.17 -13.70 -3.41
C LEU A 172 -29.93 -12.74 -4.58
N VAL A 173 -30.23 -11.45 -4.38
CA VAL A 173 -29.85 -10.35 -5.28
C VAL A 173 -28.33 -10.32 -5.43
N SER A 174 -27.82 -9.90 -6.60
CA SER A 174 -26.38 -9.90 -6.96
C SER A 174 -25.46 -9.34 -5.87
N ASP A 175 -25.94 -8.33 -5.14
CA ASP A 175 -25.17 -7.57 -4.17
C ASP A 175 -25.22 -8.19 -2.75
N ILE A 176 -26.23 -9.03 -2.49
CA ILE A 176 -26.44 -9.79 -1.23
C ILE A 176 -25.95 -11.24 -1.38
N LYS A 177 -25.53 -11.66 -2.58
CA LYS A 177 -24.67 -12.84 -2.70
C LYS A 177 -23.39 -12.49 -1.95
N ILE A 178 -23.37 -12.78 -0.65
CA ILE A 178 -22.17 -12.86 0.15
C ILE A 178 -21.30 -13.78 -0.69
N GLY A 179 -20.29 -13.20 -1.36
CA GLY A 179 -19.34 -14.00 -2.11
C GLY A 179 -18.91 -15.07 -1.14
N SER A 180 -19.09 -16.34 -1.51
CA SER A 180 -18.80 -17.45 -0.58
C SER A 180 -17.44 -17.19 0.05
N LEU A 181 -17.21 -17.66 1.28
CA LEU A 181 -15.87 -17.58 1.88
C LEU A 181 -14.78 -18.05 0.88
N GLY A 182 -15.12 -19.03 0.02
CA GLY A 182 -14.29 -19.43 -1.12
C GLY A 182 -14.03 -18.33 -2.17
N SER A 183 -15.04 -17.55 -2.58
CA SER A 183 -14.86 -16.39 -3.47
C SER A 183 -14.05 -15.26 -2.82
N LEU A 184 -14.23 -15.01 -1.52
CA LEU A 184 -13.42 -14.04 -0.77
C LEU A 184 -11.96 -14.51 -0.66
N ILE A 185 -11.76 -15.77 -0.27
CA ILE A 185 -10.44 -16.41 -0.23
C ILE A 185 -9.82 -16.34 -1.62
N SER A 186 -10.53 -16.68 -2.69
CA SER A 186 -10.00 -16.64 -4.06
C SER A 186 -9.58 -15.24 -4.49
N ARG A 187 -10.33 -14.19 -4.12
CA ARG A 187 -9.94 -12.79 -4.39
C ARG A 187 -8.73 -12.38 -3.55
N PHE A 188 -8.73 -12.73 -2.27
CA PHE A 188 -7.64 -12.40 -1.35
C PHE A 188 -6.35 -13.12 -1.73
N SER A 189 -6.39 -14.45 -1.89
CA SER A 189 -5.25 -15.27 -2.28
C SER A 189 -4.78 -14.98 -3.70
N GLY A 190 -5.70 -14.73 -4.65
CA GLY A 190 -5.37 -14.41 -6.03
C GLY A 190 -4.63 -13.09 -6.14
N SER A 191 -5.21 -12.01 -5.61
CA SER A 191 -4.63 -10.67 -5.69
C SER A 191 -3.33 -10.54 -4.89
N LEU A 192 -3.25 -11.11 -3.68
CA LEU A 192 -2.02 -11.11 -2.90
C LEU A 192 -0.90 -11.90 -3.57
N ARG A 193 -1.20 -13.08 -4.13
CA ARG A 193 -0.20 -13.88 -4.84
C ARG A 193 0.38 -13.11 -6.02
N ILE A 194 -0.47 -12.47 -6.83
CA ILE A 194 -0.03 -11.65 -7.96
C ILE A 194 0.84 -10.49 -7.48
N SER A 195 0.43 -9.78 -6.43
CA SER A 195 1.19 -8.66 -5.85
C SER A 195 2.56 -9.09 -5.32
N VAL A 196 2.63 -10.21 -4.58
CA VAL A 196 3.89 -10.76 -4.05
C VAL A 196 4.82 -11.21 -5.17
N VAL A 197 4.30 -11.90 -6.19
CA VAL A 197 5.10 -12.32 -7.35
C VAL A 197 5.65 -11.11 -8.10
N ALA A 198 4.84 -10.07 -8.31
CA ALA A 198 5.30 -8.84 -8.96
C ALA A 198 6.43 -8.15 -8.16
N ALA A 199 6.29 -8.06 -6.83
CA ALA A 199 7.31 -7.49 -5.95
C ALA A 199 8.62 -8.31 -5.96
N LEU A 200 8.53 -9.64 -5.92
CA LEU A 200 9.69 -10.52 -5.99
C LEU A 200 10.43 -10.41 -7.33
N ASN A 201 9.69 -10.34 -8.43
CA ASN A 201 10.29 -10.13 -9.75
C ASN A 201 10.98 -8.76 -9.87
N ALA A 202 10.38 -7.70 -9.31
CA ALA A 202 11.01 -6.38 -9.28
C ALA A 202 12.31 -6.39 -8.47
N LEU A 203 12.32 -7.07 -7.31
CA LEU A 203 13.52 -7.22 -6.48
C LEU A 203 14.62 -8.02 -7.18
N ALA A 204 14.27 -9.13 -7.84
CA ALA A 204 15.22 -9.94 -8.59
C ALA A 204 15.88 -9.16 -9.74
N ASN A 205 15.09 -8.36 -10.45
CA ASN A 205 15.60 -7.49 -11.52
C ASN A 205 16.54 -6.41 -10.96
N TRP A 206 16.19 -5.80 -9.82
CA TRP A 206 17.05 -4.82 -9.16
C TRP A 206 18.38 -5.43 -8.70
N LEU A 207 18.36 -6.60 -8.05
CA LEU A 207 19.57 -7.31 -7.64
C LEU A 207 20.47 -7.66 -8.83
N THR A 208 19.88 -8.10 -9.94
CA THR A 208 20.63 -8.43 -11.16
C THR A 208 21.31 -7.18 -11.76
N ALA A 209 20.62 -6.05 -11.76
CA ALA A 209 21.17 -4.79 -12.25
C ALA A 209 22.31 -4.27 -11.34
N GLU A 210 22.12 -4.34 -10.02
CA GLU A 210 23.13 -3.95 -9.04
C GLU A 210 24.39 -4.82 -9.14
N GLU A 211 24.22 -6.15 -9.28
CA GLU A 211 25.34 -7.06 -9.48
C GLU A 211 26.10 -6.78 -10.78
N GLY A 212 25.39 -6.49 -11.87
CA GLY A 212 26.01 -6.07 -13.13
C GLY A 212 26.81 -4.77 -13.01
N ALA A 213 26.30 -3.79 -12.25
CA ALA A 213 27.00 -2.55 -11.97
C ALA A 213 28.27 -2.79 -11.12
N ARG A 214 28.18 -3.65 -10.09
CA ARG A 214 29.34 -4.05 -9.27
C ARG A 214 30.43 -4.73 -10.09
N GLN A 215 30.06 -5.72 -10.92
CA GLN A 215 31.02 -6.43 -11.79
C GLN A 215 31.71 -5.49 -12.79
N SER A 216 30.97 -4.51 -13.32
CA SER A 216 31.53 -3.48 -14.20
C SER A 216 32.52 -2.59 -13.45
N GLY A 217 32.20 -2.21 -12.21
CA GLY A 217 33.09 -1.47 -11.31
C GLY A 217 34.37 -2.24 -11.00
N ASP A 218 34.26 -3.50 -10.61
CA ASP A 218 35.41 -4.37 -10.31
C ASP A 218 36.31 -4.55 -11.54
N THR A 219 35.71 -4.75 -12.72
CA THR A 219 36.46 -4.84 -13.99
C THR A 219 37.20 -3.54 -14.29
N SER A 220 36.57 -2.39 -14.07
CA SER A 220 37.20 -1.08 -14.24
C SER A 220 38.39 -0.89 -13.28
N LEU A 221 38.22 -1.24 -12.01
CA LEU A 221 39.29 -1.19 -11.00
C LEU A 221 40.44 -2.13 -11.36
N GLN A 222 40.16 -3.36 -11.78
CA GLN A 222 41.20 -4.29 -12.22
C GLN A 222 41.97 -3.75 -13.43
N ASN A 223 41.30 -3.16 -14.41
CA ASN A 223 41.96 -2.54 -15.55
C ASN A 223 42.86 -1.36 -15.13
N GLN A 224 42.41 -0.53 -14.19
CA GLN A 224 43.23 0.54 -13.62
C GLN A 224 44.46 -0.02 -12.90
N ILE A 225 44.30 -1.04 -12.05
CA ILE A 225 45.40 -1.71 -11.35
C ILE A 225 46.41 -2.30 -12.33
N ASN A 226 45.94 -3.00 -13.36
CA ASN A 226 46.80 -3.55 -14.41
C ASN A 226 47.54 -2.45 -15.18
N GLY A 227 46.87 -1.31 -15.40
CA GLY A 227 47.43 -0.14 -16.07
C GLY A 227 48.44 0.65 -15.25
N LEU A 228 48.48 0.50 -13.92
CA LEU A 228 49.51 1.12 -13.07
C LEU A 228 50.91 0.57 -13.35
N GLY A 229 51.01 -0.58 -14.03
CA GLY A 229 52.28 -1.26 -14.23
C GLY A 229 52.93 -1.66 -12.91
N SER A 230 54.10 -2.29 -13.00
CA SER A 230 54.85 -2.66 -11.81
C SER A 230 55.47 -1.42 -11.18
N ILE A 231 54.87 -0.91 -10.09
CA ILE A 231 55.45 0.15 -9.23
C ILE A 231 56.84 -0.26 -8.69
N PHE A 232 57.20 -1.55 -8.81
CA PHE A 232 58.48 -2.12 -8.42
C PHE A 232 59.32 -2.68 -9.58
N ALA A 233 58.95 -2.42 -10.84
CA ALA A 233 59.79 -2.87 -11.95
C ALA A 233 60.96 -1.90 -12.04
N PRO A 234 62.23 -2.37 -12.02
CA PRO A 234 63.33 -1.51 -12.39
C PRO A 234 63.00 -0.95 -13.75
N ILE A 235 62.96 0.39 -13.88
CA ILE A 235 62.81 1.05 -15.17
C ILE A 235 64.00 0.60 -16.00
N ASN A 236 63.78 -0.41 -16.85
CA ASN A 236 64.79 -0.92 -17.76
C ASN A 236 64.82 0.04 -18.94
N HIS A 237 65.44 1.19 -18.74
CA HIS A 237 65.79 2.09 -19.83
C HIS A 237 67.00 1.48 -20.55
N SER A 238 66.81 1.18 -21.82
CA SER A 238 67.87 0.67 -22.69
C SER A 238 68.82 1.81 -23.05
N HIS A 239 70.06 1.76 -22.58
CA HIS A 239 71.13 2.55 -23.18
C HIS A 239 71.55 1.88 -24.50
N SER A 240 71.43 2.60 -25.62
CA SER A 240 71.99 2.17 -26.90
C SER A 240 73.51 2.23 -26.83
N GLY A 241 74.11 1.11 -26.43
CA GLY A 241 75.55 0.95 -26.32
C GLY A 241 75.91 0.59 -24.89
N PHE A 242 75.94 -0.71 -24.59
CA PHE A 242 76.75 -1.18 -23.46
C PHE A 242 78.18 -0.70 -23.72
N ALA A 243 78.62 0.31 -22.96
CA ALA A 243 80.03 0.58 -22.81
C ALA A 243 80.64 -0.73 -22.28
N SER A 244 81.29 -1.49 -23.15
CA SER A 244 81.98 -2.69 -22.74
C SER A 244 83.14 -2.22 -21.86
N VAL A 245 83.05 -2.49 -20.56
CA VAL A 245 84.10 -2.14 -19.61
C VAL A 245 85.16 -3.24 -19.69
N TYR A 246 86.39 -2.86 -20.03
CA TYR A 246 87.55 -3.75 -20.03
C TYR A 246 88.43 -3.45 -18.84
N VAL A 247 89.17 -4.46 -18.40
CA VAL A 247 90.12 -4.33 -17.29
C VAL A 247 91.52 -4.61 -17.80
N ILE A 248 92.46 -3.73 -17.45
CA ILE A 248 93.89 -3.96 -17.60
C ILE A 248 94.49 -4.17 -16.22
N VAL A 249 95.05 -5.34 -15.98
CA VAL A 249 95.94 -5.60 -14.85
C VAL A 249 97.31 -5.95 -15.41
N HIS A 250 98.32 -5.14 -15.10
CA HIS A 250 99.65 -5.30 -15.68
C HIS A 250 100.73 -5.07 -14.62
N ASP A 251 101.66 -6.00 -14.50
CA ASP A 251 102.82 -5.90 -13.61
C ASP A 251 104.08 -6.01 -14.45
N GLY A 252 104.78 -4.90 -14.68
CA GLY A 252 105.94 -4.92 -15.57
C GLY A 252 106.41 -3.56 -16.07
N PRO A 253 107.33 -3.54 -17.06
CA PRO A 253 107.81 -2.30 -17.67
C PRO A 253 106.75 -1.66 -18.59
N SER A 254 107.12 -0.51 -19.18
CA SER A 254 106.33 0.29 -20.11
C SER A 254 105.63 -0.58 -21.16
N ALA A 255 104.33 -0.32 -21.38
CA ALA A 255 103.51 -1.09 -22.30
C ALA A 255 102.51 -0.20 -23.05
N ASN A 256 102.22 -0.58 -24.30
CA ASN A 256 101.11 -0.05 -25.08
C ASN A 256 100.04 -1.14 -25.23
N PHE A 257 98.89 -0.96 -24.60
CA PHE A 257 97.81 -1.94 -24.58
C PHE A 257 96.94 -1.80 -25.83
N THR A 258 97.07 -2.75 -26.75
CA THR A 258 96.27 -2.82 -27.99
C THR A 258 95.18 -3.89 -27.96
N ASN A 259 95.15 -4.71 -26.90
CA ASN A 259 94.20 -5.82 -26.74
C ASN A 259 92.81 -5.39 -26.22
N VAL A 260 92.60 -4.10 -25.95
CA VAL A 260 91.28 -3.52 -25.67
C VAL A 260 90.68 -2.98 -26.96
N PRO A 261 89.37 -3.12 -27.22
CA PRO A 261 88.78 -2.63 -28.46
C PRO A 261 88.96 -1.13 -28.65
N ASN A 262 89.37 -0.74 -29.85
CA ASN A 262 89.56 0.65 -30.21
C ASN A 262 88.25 1.21 -30.79
N ALA A 263 87.19 1.31 -30.01
CA ALA A 263 85.89 1.83 -30.44
C ALA A 263 85.34 2.90 -29.48
N ASN A 264 84.58 3.88 -29.99
CA ASN A 264 83.96 4.90 -29.15
C ASN A 264 82.98 4.27 -28.16
N GLY A 265 82.98 4.75 -26.91
CA GLY A 265 82.16 4.21 -25.83
C GLY A 265 82.81 3.06 -25.06
N VAL A 266 84.02 2.64 -25.43
CA VAL A 266 84.80 1.68 -24.65
C VAL A 266 85.36 2.37 -23.40
N ILE A 267 85.16 1.74 -22.25
CA ILE A 267 85.73 2.17 -20.96
C ILE A 267 86.74 1.11 -20.54
N VAL A 268 87.90 1.54 -20.06
CA VAL A 268 88.97 0.69 -19.58
C VAL A 268 89.33 1.11 -18.17
N VAL A 269 89.20 0.20 -17.22
CA VAL A 269 89.72 0.38 -15.86
C VAL A 269 91.08 -0.30 -15.80
N TYR A 270 92.10 0.39 -15.30
CA TYR A 270 93.44 -0.17 -15.24
C TYR A 270 94.03 -0.09 -13.83
N ARG A 271 94.81 -1.11 -13.49
CA ARG A 271 95.69 -1.17 -12.33
C ARG A 271 97.02 -1.74 -12.80
N ILE A 272 98.05 -0.91 -12.74
CA ILE A 272 99.37 -1.23 -13.24
C ILE A 272 100.36 -1.11 -12.09
N SER A 273 101.25 -2.08 -11.93
CA SER A 273 102.35 -2.00 -10.96
C SER A 273 103.70 -2.20 -11.62
N CYS A 274 104.71 -1.57 -11.04
CA CYS A 274 106.09 -1.76 -11.45
C CYS A 274 107.00 -1.60 -10.24
N GLY A 275 108.05 -2.43 -10.16
CA GLY A 275 109.13 -2.26 -9.19
C GLY A 275 110.05 -1.08 -9.55
N PRO A 276 111.10 -0.82 -8.73
CA PRO A 276 112.08 0.22 -9.02
C PRO A 276 112.69 0.04 -10.42
N SER A 277 112.64 1.09 -11.24
CA SER A 277 113.07 1.09 -12.64
C SER A 277 113.52 2.49 -13.09
N GLY A 278 113.83 2.71 -14.38
CA GLY A 278 114.20 4.04 -14.90
C GLY A 278 113.05 5.04 -15.05
N GLY A 279 111.87 4.73 -14.50
CA GLY A 279 110.60 5.37 -14.84
C GLY A 279 109.93 4.68 -16.03
N GLN A 280 108.61 4.47 -15.97
CA GLN A 280 107.86 3.75 -17.00
C GLN A 280 106.67 4.56 -17.49
N GLY A 281 106.37 4.50 -18.79
CA GLY A 281 105.20 5.10 -19.42
C GLY A 281 104.25 4.03 -19.94
N TYR A 282 102.95 4.26 -19.78
CA TYR A 282 101.91 3.35 -20.24
C TYR A 282 100.97 4.05 -21.21
N SER A 283 100.49 3.32 -22.21
CA SER A 283 99.58 3.85 -23.22
C SER A 283 98.53 2.83 -23.65
N ILE A 284 97.41 3.31 -24.20
CA ILE A 284 96.38 2.50 -24.84
C ILE A 284 96.28 2.97 -26.29
N HIS A 285 96.47 2.07 -27.26
CA HIS A 285 96.51 2.40 -28.69
C HIS A 285 97.41 3.62 -29.01
N GLY A 286 98.54 3.75 -28.31
CA GLY A 286 99.50 4.83 -28.47
C GLY A 286 99.16 6.14 -27.73
N ALA A 287 98.00 6.24 -27.08
CA ALA A 287 97.65 7.38 -26.24
C ALA A 287 98.15 7.17 -24.80
N GLY A 288 98.95 8.10 -24.28
CA GLY A 288 99.52 8.01 -22.93
C GLY A 288 98.44 8.04 -21.85
N ILE A 289 98.49 7.07 -20.94
CA ILE A 289 97.57 6.95 -19.79
C ILE A 289 98.25 7.23 -18.46
N GLY A 290 99.53 7.61 -18.45
CA GLY A 290 100.30 7.90 -17.23
C GLY A 290 101.63 7.15 -17.17
N GLY A 291 102.32 7.32 -16.05
CA GLY A 291 103.61 6.68 -15.82
C GLY A 291 103.88 6.45 -14.34
N ILE A 292 104.75 5.48 -14.06
CA ILE A 292 105.21 5.16 -12.70
C ILE A 292 106.64 5.67 -12.55
N ALA A 293 106.91 6.36 -11.44
CA ALA A 293 108.22 6.96 -11.15
C ALA A 293 109.32 5.90 -10.96
N PRO A 294 110.62 6.28 -11.05
CA PRO A 294 111.75 5.35 -10.96
C PRO A 294 111.82 4.50 -9.69
N ILE A 295 111.23 4.96 -8.59
CA ILE A 295 111.22 4.25 -7.31
C ILE A 295 110.20 3.09 -7.26
N GLY A 296 109.46 2.86 -8.35
CA GLY A 296 108.36 1.90 -8.41
C GLY A 296 107.05 2.49 -7.86
N GLY A 297 105.96 1.74 -7.98
CA GLY A 297 104.65 2.17 -7.52
C GLY A 297 103.48 1.55 -8.26
N LEU A 298 102.32 2.20 -8.12
CA LEU A 298 101.07 1.82 -8.75
C LEU A 298 100.56 2.98 -9.61
N LEU A 299 99.97 2.64 -10.73
CA LEU A 299 99.20 3.54 -11.57
C LEU A 299 97.81 2.91 -11.74
N PHE A 300 96.77 3.60 -11.29
CA PHE A 300 95.40 3.14 -11.47
C PHE A 300 94.52 4.27 -11.99
N GLY A 301 93.44 3.91 -12.65
CA GLY A 301 92.55 4.90 -13.21
C GLY A 301 91.59 4.33 -14.22
N VAL A 302 90.95 5.24 -14.93
CA VAL A 302 89.97 4.92 -15.97
C VAL A 302 90.34 5.67 -17.23
N ALA A 303 90.33 4.97 -18.36
CA ALA A 303 90.44 5.54 -19.68
C ALA A 303 89.16 5.27 -20.46
N ALA A 304 88.67 6.25 -21.20
CA ALA A 304 87.52 6.09 -22.08
C ALA A 304 87.87 6.56 -23.49
N ARG A 305 87.40 5.82 -24.50
CA ARG A 305 87.49 6.27 -25.89
C ARG A 305 86.27 7.09 -26.25
N ALA A 306 86.46 8.40 -26.40
CA ALA A 306 85.41 9.35 -26.75
C ALA A 306 85.87 10.24 -27.90
N GLY A 307 85.00 10.44 -28.90
CA GLY A 307 85.32 11.31 -30.04
C GLY A 307 86.53 10.86 -30.88
N GLY A 308 86.85 9.55 -30.89
CA GLY A 308 87.99 8.99 -31.62
C GLY A 308 89.33 9.03 -30.88
N SER A 309 89.40 9.68 -29.72
CA SER A 309 90.60 9.77 -28.88
C SER A 309 90.42 9.06 -27.54
N TRP A 310 91.53 8.63 -26.94
CA TRP A 310 91.53 8.11 -25.57
C TRP A 310 91.73 9.26 -24.59
N VAL A 311 90.85 9.32 -23.60
CA VAL A 311 90.95 10.27 -22.48
C VAL A 311 91.11 9.44 -21.21
N ALA A 312 92.18 9.69 -20.46
CA ALA A 312 92.50 8.97 -19.24
C ALA A 312 92.56 9.90 -18.04
N THR A 313 92.08 9.40 -16.90
CA THR A 313 92.32 9.98 -15.59
C THR A 313 93.24 9.05 -14.81
N THR A 314 94.22 9.62 -14.12
CA THR A 314 95.23 8.88 -13.33
C THR A 314 95.10 9.23 -11.86
N GLY A 315 95.12 8.20 -11.01
CA GLY A 315 95.29 8.29 -9.56
C GLY A 315 96.54 7.57 -9.09
#